data_AF-A0A4V5H426-F1
#
_entry.id   AF-A0A4V5H426-F1
#
_cell.length_a   1.000
_cell.length_b   1.000
_cell.length_c   1.000
_cell.angle_alpha   90.00
_cell.angle_beta   90.00
_cell.angle_gamma   90.00
#
_symmetry.space_group_name_H-M   'P 1'
#
loop_
_entity.id
_entity.type
_entity.pdbx_description
1 polymer ?
#
loop_
_entity_poly.entity_id
_entity_poly.type
_entity_poly.pdbx_seq_one_letter_code
_entity_poly.pdbx_strand_id
1 'polypeptide(L)'
;MVSVTSNIYPNKTENDNSQLQNQNLRESIEKSLESNISKLNAMEQSGLLDNYRARSHDDSFREVFRSLLLYILDSFHIYRHDISDKLVPYFHVTPESENENYKTWIAVTGMDSYTKIEQTGSNKFKVTDMYRELNNKKTCFDQKSREQDFSGRNVKEFIRLLSDHDQFEKHQLSELTVAANALKLEVAKNNYNMSSCTDKQTECRMIELLKEQKDLIPEQYLHQSGMENLTLGEAEFSSLLADAERQVLEGSSFVLCCGEKINSTIRDLLSEKFHANESFTRSGSLSHDVYEEIFKKFIFKSDECHLVRESLEQDRITPEKREEIISCLSSPTGIGNLFYACSQAFHVANDNAAHDVRSAALAVSDKLIDCPSFVALNGRHNHFHADFSANGFTQTLYVLRAVVNSENNNFDIANYIYTTKGESIIPNNAEDDNRSRDNDIRNIKRNFSGNITIATYK
;
A
#
# COMPACT_ATOMS: atom_id res chain seq x y z
N MET A 1 -63.17 -4.92 -16.69
CA MET A 1 -62.47 -3.87 -15.94
C MET A 1 -62.39 -4.31 -14.50
N VAL A 2 -61.20 -4.69 -14.03
CA VAL A 2 -60.96 -5.32 -12.73
C VAL A 2 -60.13 -4.39 -11.86
N SER A 3 -60.45 -4.37 -10.57
CA SER A 3 -59.78 -3.62 -9.49
C SER A 3 -59.05 -4.59 -8.56
N VAL A 4 -57.82 -4.19 -8.17
CA VAL A 4 -57.10 -4.37 -6.88
C VAL A 4 -56.82 -5.79 -6.37
N THR A 5 -55.51 -6.14 -6.23
CA THR A 5 -54.81 -6.37 -4.93
C THR A 5 -53.30 -6.65 -5.09
N SER A 6 -52.52 -5.90 -4.31
CA SER A 6 -51.19 -6.12 -3.70
C SER A 6 -50.35 -7.38 -4.03
N ASN A 7 -49.06 -7.16 -4.32
CA ASN A 7 -47.99 -7.93 -3.70
C ASN A 7 -46.84 -7.00 -3.28
N ILE A 8 -46.57 -7.03 -1.98
CA ILE A 8 -45.52 -6.32 -1.27
C ILE A 8 -44.26 -7.18 -1.37
N TYR A 9 -43.16 -6.65 -1.90
CA TYR A 9 -41.81 -7.15 -1.62
C TYR A 9 -41.10 -6.15 -0.71
N PRO A 10 -40.34 -6.59 0.30
CA PRO A 10 -39.74 -5.70 1.27
C PRO A 10 -38.54 -4.97 0.66
N ASN A 11 -38.55 -3.64 0.75
CA ASN A 11 -37.35 -2.82 0.67
C ASN A 11 -36.39 -3.27 1.77
N LYS A 12 -35.29 -3.96 1.42
CA LYS A 12 -34.08 -3.88 2.22
C LYS A 12 -33.51 -2.48 2.01
N THR A 13 -33.58 -1.67 3.05
CA THR A 13 -32.77 -0.46 3.21
C THR A 13 -31.31 -0.86 3.29
N GLU A 14 -30.66 -1.00 2.13
CA GLU A 14 -29.22 -0.76 1.97
C GLU A 14 -29.03 0.74 1.79
N ASN A 15 -29.03 1.49 2.90
CA ASN A 15 -28.48 2.83 2.89
C ASN A 15 -28.30 3.25 4.33
N ASP A 16 -27.09 3.04 4.82
CA ASP A 16 -26.43 3.84 5.85
C ASP A 16 -24.96 3.39 6.01
N ASN A 17 -24.60 2.17 5.58
CA ASN A 17 -23.19 1.71 5.50
C ASN A 17 -22.53 1.91 4.12
N SER A 18 -23.29 2.24 3.08
CA SER A 18 -22.80 2.47 1.71
C SER A 18 -22.26 3.89 1.49
N GLN A 19 -22.49 4.83 2.40
CA GLN A 19 -21.97 6.21 2.27
C GLN A 19 -20.44 6.32 2.40
N LEU A 20 -19.76 5.27 2.90
CA LEU A 20 -18.29 5.20 2.90
C LEU A 20 -17.71 4.54 1.63
N GLN A 21 -18.54 3.97 0.76
CA GLN A 21 -18.06 3.11 -0.34
C GLN A 21 -17.79 3.86 -1.66
N ASN A 22 -18.11 5.16 -1.77
CA ASN A 22 -17.86 5.93 -2.99
C ASN A 22 -17.53 7.41 -2.69
N GLN A 23 -16.55 7.66 -1.82
CA GLN A 23 -15.88 8.97 -1.80
C GLN A 23 -14.78 8.97 -2.87
N ASN A 24 -14.75 10.02 -3.69
CA ASN A 24 -13.69 10.21 -4.68
C ASN A 24 -12.34 10.22 -3.96
N LEU A 25 -11.33 9.50 -4.47
CA LEU A 25 -10.00 9.46 -3.83
C LEU A 25 -9.46 10.86 -3.54
N ARG A 26 -9.71 11.84 -4.42
CA ARG A 26 -9.29 13.23 -4.19
C ARG A 26 -9.91 13.82 -2.91
N GLU A 27 -11.22 13.65 -2.71
CA GLU A 27 -11.90 14.13 -1.51
C GLU A 27 -11.40 13.40 -0.25
N SER A 28 -11.13 12.10 -0.37
CA SER A 28 -10.52 11.34 0.73
C SER A 28 -9.12 11.83 1.05
N ILE A 29 -8.27 12.07 0.04
CA ILE A 29 -6.92 12.62 0.18
C ILE A 29 -6.99 14.00 0.83
N GLU A 30 -7.85 14.88 0.31
CA GLU A 30 -8.07 16.22 0.84
C GLU A 30 -8.51 16.12 2.29
N LYS A 31 -9.61 15.44 2.63
CA LYS A 31 -10.08 15.30 4.02
C LYS A 31 -9.05 14.65 4.96
N SER A 32 -8.31 13.67 4.47
CA SER A 32 -7.28 12.97 5.23
C SER A 32 -6.09 13.91 5.52
N LEU A 33 -5.62 14.66 4.52
CA LEU A 33 -4.44 15.52 4.61
C LEU A 33 -4.76 16.97 5.03
N GLU A 34 -6.02 17.41 4.92
CA GLU A 34 -6.58 18.70 5.38
C GLU A 34 -6.44 18.88 6.89
N SER A 35 -6.10 17.79 7.58
CA SER A 35 -5.80 17.78 9.01
C SER A 35 -4.80 18.85 9.43
N ASN A 36 -3.69 19.06 8.73
CA ASN A 36 -2.57 19.74 9.40
C ASN A 36 -2.71 21.25 9.39
N ILE A 37 -3.02 21.88 8.25
CA ILE A 37 -3.25 23.33 8.18
C ILE A 37 -4.58 23.71 8.86
N SER A 38 -5.66 22.95 8.66
CA SER A 38 -6.95 23.27 9.28
C SER A 38 -6.93 23.08 10.80
N LYS A 39 -6.18 22.11 11.35
CA LYS A 39 -5.95 22.02 12.81
C LYS A 39 -5.21 23.25 13.33
N LEU A 40 -4.22 23.75 12.59
CA LEU A 40 -3.45 24.93 12.97
C LEU A 40 -4.26 26.24 12.83
N ASN A 41 -5.06 26.37 11.77
CA ASN A 41 -6.00 27.48 11.59
C ASN A 41 -7.11 27.46 12.64
N ALA A 42 -7.60 26.29 13.06
CA ALA A 42 -8.54 26.17 14.18
C ALA A 42 -7.91 26.61 15.51
N MET A 43 -6.60 26.37 15.71
CA MET A 43 -5.86 26.90 16.87
C MET A 43 -5.79 28.43 16.83
N GLU A 44 -5.57 29.04 15.66
CA GLU A 44 -5.61 30.49 15.48
C GLU A 44 -7.01 31.06 15.78
N GLN A 45 -8.06 30.48 15.19
CA GLN A 45 -9.44 30.93 15.37
C GLN A 45 -9.98 30.75 16.80
N SER A 46 -9.41 29.82 17.57
CA SER A 46 -9.80 29.56 18.96
C SER A 46 -9.32 30.63 19.96
N GLY A 47 -8.58 31.65 19.52
CA GLY A 47 -8.00 32.68 20.41
C GLY A 47 -6.81 32.18 21.24
N LEU A 48 -6.32 30.96 20.98
CA LEU A 48 -5.16 30.38 21.64
C LEU A 48 -3.83 30.98 21.16
N LEU A 49 -3.84 31.85 20.15
CA LEU A 49 -2.66 32.47 19.59
C LEU A 49 -2.78 34.02 19.60
N ASP A 50 -3.08 34.62 20.76
CA ASP A 50 -3.11 36.09 20.88
C ASP A 50 -1.82 36.71 20.33
N ASN A 51 -1.96 37.59 19.33
CA ASN A 51 -0.89 38.25 18.56
C ASN A 51 -0.12 37.42 17.52
N TYR A 52 -0.45 36.14 17.31
CA TYR A 52 -0.04 35.44 16.10
C TYR A 52 -0.91 35.95 14.95
N ARG A 53 -0.29 36.44 13.87
CA ARG A 53 -0.99 36.61 12.60
C ARG A 53 -0.52 35.46 11.73
N ALA A 54 -1.41 34.53 11.37
CA ALA A 54 -1.13 33.70 10.22
C ALA A 54 -0.77 34.64 9.06
N ARG A 55 0.36 34.34 8.43
CA ARG A 55 0.60 34.85 7.08
C ARG A 55 -0.41 34.15 6.15
N SER A 56 -0.61 34.74 4.99
CA SER A 56 -1.76 34.60 4.08
C SER A 56 -2.42 33.21 3.95
N HIS A 57 -3.67 33.18 3.46
CA HIS A 57 -4.39 31.94 3.13
C HIS A 57 -3.66 31.02 2.14
N ASP A 58 -2.58 31.52 1.50
CA ASP A 58 -1.75 30.82 0.53
C ASP A 58 -0.45 30.23 1.14
N ASP A 59 -0.27 30.30 2.46
CA ASP A 59 0.94 29.81 3.13
C ASP A 59 0.99 28.28 3.20
N SER A 60 2.12 27.70 2.75
CA SER A 60 2.35 26.25 2.82
C SER A 60 2.40 25.72 4.26
N PHE A 61 2.10 24.43 4.46
CA PHE A 61 2.20 23.77 5.78
C PHE A 61 3.53 24.05 6.48
N ARG A 62 4.65 24.01 5.73
CA ARG A 62 5.98 24.34 6.26
C ARG A 62 6.05 25.73 6.90
N GLU A 63 5.54 26.76 6.22
CA GLU A 63 5.62 28.14 6.72
C GLU A 63 4.73 28.33 7.95
N VAL A 64 3.53 27.74 7.95
CA VAL A 64 2.61 27.78 9.09
C VAL A 64 3.21 27.02 10.28
N PHE A 65 3.66 25.78 10.07
CA PHE A 65 4.28 24.92 11.09
C PHE A 65 5.49 25.61 11.72
N ARG A 66 6.39 26.13 10.88
CA ARG A 66 7.58 26.86 11.32
C ARG A 66 7.22 28.11 12.11
N SER A 67 6.28 28.91 11.62
CA SER A 67 5.88 30.14 12.31
C SER A 67 5.25 29.84 13.67
N LEU A 68 4.48 28.76 13.79
CA LEU A 68 3.90 28.32 15.06
C LEU A 68 4.95 27.76 16.01
N LEU A 69 5.87 26.93 15.50
CA LEU A 69 6.99 26.44 16.28
C LEU A 69 7.78 27.62 16.83
N LEU A 70 8.26 28.52 15.97
CA LEU A 70 8.99 29.71 16.40
C LEU A 70 8.18 30.59 17.35
N TYR A 71 6.88 30.79 17.13
CA TYR A 71 6.03 31.53 18.05
C TYR A 71 5.98 30.89 19.45
N ILE A 72 5.83 29.58 19.54
CA ILE A 72 5.86 28.85 20.83
C ILE A 72 7.23 28.98 21.48
N LEU A 73 8.29 28.90 20.67
CA LEU A 73 9.67 28.98 21.13
C LEU A 73 10.11 30.43 21.49
N ASP A 74 9.53 31.46 20.88
CA ASP A 74 9.84 32.87 21.15
C ASP A 74 8.91 33.44 22.24
N SER A 75 7.67 32.94 22.34
CA SER A 75 6.68 33.32 23.36
C SER A 75 6.89 32.61 24.69
N PHE A 76 8.07 32.04 24.93
CA PHE A 76 8.42 31.26 26.13
C PHE A 76 8.34 32.01 27.47
N HIS A 77 7.83 33.23 27.54
CA HIS A 77 7.42 33.86 28.80
C HIS A 77 6.01 33.43 29.25
N ILE A 78 5.22 32.79 28.38
CA ILE A 78 3.90 32.20 28.66
C ILE A 78 3.87 30.80 27.98
N TYR A 79 4.18 29.74 28.73
CA TYR A 79 4.19 28.38 28.18
C TYR A 79 2.75 27.87 27.96
N ARG A 80 2.45 27.38 26.76
CA ARG A 80 1.11 26.92 26.31
C ARG A 80 1.14 25.42 25.98
N HIS A 81 0.88 24.57 26.99
CA HIS A 81 0.82 23.11 26.84
C HIS A 81 -0.16 22.66 25.75
N ASP A 82 -1.28 23.35 25.63
CA ASP A 82 -2.39 23.12 24.71
C ASP A 82 -2.02 23.23 23.21
N ILE A 83 -0.91 23.90 22.88
CA ILE A 83 -0.39 24.03 21.52
C ILE A 83 0.82 23.11 21.31
N SER A 84 1.69 22.98 22.32
CA SER A 84 2.83 22.05 22.26
C SER A 84 2.39 20.61 22.04
N ASP A 85 1.33 20.16 22.72
CA ASP A 85 0.78 18.80 22.57
C ASP A 85 0.27 18.50 21.15
N LYS A 86 0.00 19.55 20.35
CA LYS A 86 -0.47 19.41 18.96
C LYS A 86 0.67 19.42 17.94
N LEU A 87 1.85 19.92 18.30
CA LEU A 87 3.04 19.92 17.44
C LEU A 87 3.96 18.73 17.70
N VAL A 88 4.05 18.29 18.96
CA VAL A 88 4.90 17.16 19.37
C VAL A 88 4.65 15.89 18.54
N PRO A 89 3.40 15.53 18.16
CA PRO A 89 3.14 14.34 17.33
C PRO A 89 3.77 14.34 15.94
N TYR A 90 4.27 15.48 15.45
CA TYR A 90 4.97 15.54 14.17
C TYR A 90 6.46 15.21 14.28
N PHE A 91 7.02 15.15 15.50
CA PHE A 91 8.45 15.01 15.73
C PHE A 91 8.82 13.58 16.10
N HIS A 92 9.62 12.93 15.25
CA HIS A 92 10.11 11.58 15.47
C HIS A 92 11.60 11.60 15.83
N VAL A 93 12.01 10.78 16.80
CA VAL A 93 13.43 10.64 17.15
C VAL A 93 14.18 10.01 15.98
N THR A 94 15.40 10.47 15.70
CA THR A 94 16.21 9.82 14.67
C THR A 94 16.86 8.54 15.20
N PRO A 95 16.99 7.47 14.39
CA PRO A 95 17.60 6.22 14.83
C PRO A 95 19.00 6.39 15.41
N GLU A 96 19.78 7.35 14.89
CA GLU A 96 21.15 7.60 15.33
C GLU A 96 21.21 8.17 16.76
N SER A 97 20.18 8.90 17.18
CA SER A 97 20.15 9.60 18.48
C SER A 97 19.32 8.87 19.54
N GLU A 98 18.77 7.70 19.19
CA GLU A 98 17.85 6.96 20.05
C GLU A 98 18.48 6.51 21.39
N ASN A 99 19.78 6.19 21.35
CA ASN A 99 20.58 5.73 22.50
C ASN A 99 21.55 6.79 23.03
N GLU A 100 21.44 8.03 22.56
CA GLU A 100 22.33 9.11 22.97
C GLU A 100 21.80 9.86 24.21
N ASN A 101 22.71 10.47 24.96
CA ASN A 101 22.36 11.34 26.09
C ASN A 101 21.56 12.58 25.66
N TYR A 102 21.68 12.96 24.38
CA TYR A 102 20.97 14.05 23.76
C TYR A 102 20.34 13.56 22.48
N LYS A 103 19.05 13.85 22.30
CA LYS A 103 18.27 13.35 21.17
C LYS A 103 18.18 14.37 20.05
N THR A 104 17.95 13.86 18.85
CA THR A 104 17.57 14.64 17.68
C THR A 104 16.17 14.21 17.26
N TRP A 105 15.27 15.17 17.12
CA TRP A 105 13.91 14.94 16.61
C TRP A 105 13.73 15.64 15.27
N ILE A 106 12.97 15.02 14.37
CA ILE A 106 12.67 15.60 13.06
C ILE A 106 11.18 15.52 12.76
N ALA A 107 10.64 16.64 12.28
CA ALA A 107 9.32 16.73 11.70
C ALA A 107 9.40 16.94 10.18
N VAL A 108 8.72 16.11 9.41
CA VAL A 108 8.59 16.29 7.95
C VAL A 108 7.57 17.39 7.69
N THR A 109 8.03 18.48 7.07
CA THR A 109 7.22 19.68 6.82
C THR A 109 6.85 19.86 5.34
N GLY A 110 7.37 19.00 4.47
CA GLY A 110 6.94 18.87 3.09
C GLY A 110 7.67 17.75 2.35
N MET A 111 7.46 17.65 1.03
CA MET A 111 8.05 16.58 0.20
C MET A 111 9.58 16.52 0.24
N ASP A 112 10.22 17.68 0.42
CA ASP A 112 11.67 17.89 0.40
C ASP A 112 12.13 18.84 1.51
N SER A 113 11.34 18.93 2.59
CA SER A 113 11.63 19.80 3.72
C SER A 113 11.27 19.16 5.05
N TYR A 114 12.07 19.49 6.05
CA TYR A 114 11.90 19.02 7.42
C TYR A 114 12.49 20.02 8.41
N THR A 115 11.95 20.00 9.63
CA THR A 115 12.48 20.77 10.75
C THR A 115 13.11 19.82 11.75
N LYS A 116 14.36 20.10 12.11
CA LYS A 116 15.17 19.31 13.04
C LYS A 116 15.34 20.06 14.36
N ILE A 117 15.19 19.34 15.48
CA ILE A 117 15.50 19.82 16.83
C ILE A 117 16.62 18.96 17.39
N GLU A 118 17.79 19.57 17.59
CA GLU A 118 18.98 18.92 18.14
C GLU A 118 19.16 19.34 19.59
N GLN A 119 18.99 18.41 20.52
CA GLN A 119 19.27 18.69 21.93
C GLN A 119 20.76 18.91 22.13
N THR A 120 21.13 20.04 22.76
CA THR A 120 22.54 20.39 23.05
C THR A 120 22.81 20.50 24.55
N GLY A 121 21.77 20.32 25.37
CA GLY A 121 21.84 20.30 26.83
C GLY A 121 20.51 19.92 27.45
N SER A 122 20.46 19.80 28.77
CA SER A 122 19.23 19.48 29.50
C SER A 122 18.15 20.56 29.42
N ASN A 123 18.52 21.78 29.00
CA ASN A 123 17.64 22.92 28.82
C ASN A 123 18.01 23.77 27.59
N LYS A 124 18.63 23.14 26.58
CA LYS A 124 19.09 23.78 25.35
C LYS A 124 18.87 22.87 24.14
N PHE A 125 18.44 23.45 23.03
CA PHE A 125 18.46 22.79 21.73
C PHE A 125 18.70 23.80 20.62
N LYS A 126 19.07 23.29 19.45
CA LYS A 126 19.14 24.02 18.19
C LYS A 126 18.00 23.58 17.29
N VAL A 127 17.29 24.53 16.69
CA VAL A 127 16.30 24.27 15.64
C VAL A 127 16.94 24.55 14.30
N THR A 128 16.82 23.61 13.37
CA THR A 128 17.28 23.75 11.99
C THR A 128 16.15 23.43 11.03
N ASP A 129 15.67 24.42 10.29
CA ASP A 129 14.71 24.24 9.21
C ASP A 129 15.48 23.97 7.91
N MET A 130 15.22 22.81 7.29
CA MET A 130 15.88 22.38 6.05
C MET A 130 14.86 22.27 4.94
N TYR A 131 15.13 22.95 3.82
CA TYR A 131 14.19 22.98 2.69
C TYR A 131 14.89 23.38 1.39
N ARG A 132 14.20 23.17 0.27
CA ARG A 132 14.66 23.70 -1.02
C ARG A 132 13.75 24.81 -1.51
N GLU A 133 14.34 25.72 -2.27
CA GLU A 133 13.64 26.81 -2.94
C GLU A 133 14.06 26.85 -4.41
N LEU A 134 13.09 27.09 -5.31
CA LEU A 134 13.38 27.27 -6.72
C LEU A 134 14.20 28.54 -6.93
N ASN A 135 15.39 28.40 -7.50
CA ASN A 135 16.20 29.53 -7.92
C ASN A 135 15.80 29.94 -9.35
N ASN A 136 14.96 30.97 -9.45
CA ASN A 136 14.47 31.50 -10.72
C ASN A 136 15.57 31.95 -11.70
N LYS A 137 16.82 32.17 -11.23
CA LYS A 137 17.95 32.54 -12.10
C LYS A 137 18.65 31.33 -12.72
N LYS A 138 18.58 30.16 -12.07
CA LYS A 138 19.31 28.95 -12.47
C LYS A 138 18.38 27.81 -12.90
N THR A 139 17.05 28.02 -12.82
CA THR A 139 16.02 26.99 -13.08
C THR A 139 16.32 25.68 -12.35
N CYS A 140 16.83 25.76 -11.12
CA CYS A 140 17.19 24.63 -10.28
C CYS A 140 16.83 24.92 -8.81
N PHE A 141 16.72 23.89 -7.98
CA PHE A 141 16.47 24.03 -6.56
C PHE A 141 17.78 24.30 -5.78
N ASP A 142 17.79 25.34 -4.96
CA ASP A 142 18.87 25.59 -4.00
C ASP A 142 18.49 25.03 -2.64
N GLN A 143 19.41 24.31 -2.01
CA GLN A 143 19.30 23.93 -0.60
C GLN A 143 19.40 25.17 0.30
N LYS A 144 18.48 25.27 1.26
CA LYS A 144 18.43 26.32 2.27
C LYS A 144 18.35 25.69 3.65
N SER A 145 19.02 26.32 4.59
CA SER A 145 18.88 26.04 6.01
C SER A 145 18.70 27.34 6.79
N ARG A 146 17.90 27.29 7.85
CA ARG A 146 17.79 28.36 8.85
C ARG A 146 17.97 27.75 10.22
N GLU A 147 18.79 28.40 11.03
CA GLU A 147 19.21 27.87 12.32
C GLU A 147 18.93 28.88 13.43
N GLN A 148 18.44 28.40 14.57
CA GLN A 148 18.21 29.22 15.75
C GLN A 148 18.43 28.41 17.03
N ASP A 149 19.12 29.00 17.99
CA ASP A 149 19.41 28.39 19.29
C ASP A 149 18.38 28.83 20.35
N PHE A 150 17.95 27.88 21.18
CA PHE A 150 17.00 28.11 22.26
C PHE A 150 17.53 27.57 23.58
N SER A 151 17.25 28.28 24.67
CA SER A 151 17.59 27.82 26.03
C SER A 151 16.63 28.32 27.10
N GLY A 152 16.49 27.58 28.20
CA GLY A 152 15.72 28.01 29.37
C GLY A 152 14.79 26.96 29.96
N ARG A 153 13.99 27.36 30.96
CA ARG A 153 13.08 26.44 31.68
C ARG A 153 12.05 25.78 30.77
N ASN A 154 11.53 26.52 29.80
CA ASN A 154 10.46 26.03 28.93
C ASN A 154 10.99 25.19 27.76
N VAL A 155 12.24 25.41 27.35
CA VAL A 155 12.97 24.46 26.47
C VAL A 155 13.09 23.10 27.13
N LYS A 156 13.43 23.06 28.43
CA LYS A 156 13.47 21.81 29.20
C LYS A 156 12.11 21.11 29.23
N GLU A 157 11.02 21.87 29.32
CA GLU A 157 9.66 21.33 29.31
C GLU A 157 9.28 20.76 27.93
N PHE A 158 9.61 21.46 26.84
CA PHE A 158 9.37 20.96 25.49
C PHE A 158 10.18 19.70 25.16
N ILE A 159 11.44 19.63 25.62
CA ILE A 159 12.27 18.41 25.54
C ILE A 159 11.59 17.23 26.26
N ARG A 160 10.95 17.48 27.42
CA ARG A 160 10.20 16.46 28.16
C ARG A 160 9.03 15.94 27.33
N LEU A 161 8.22 16.82 26.74
CA LEU A 161 7.10 16.41 25.88
C LEU A 161 7.55 15.60 24.66
N LEU A 162 8.61 16.03 23.97
CA LEU A 162 9.19 15.28 22.86
C LEU A 162 9.70 13.88 23.29
N SER A 163 10.25 13.79 24.51
CA SER A 163 10.73 12.52 25.07
C SER A 163 9.59 11.60 25.50
N ASP A 164 8.52 12.16 26.07
CA ASP A 164 7.32 11.43 26.46
C ASP A 164 6.59 10.89 25.21
N HIS A 165 6.55 11.68 24.13
CA HIS A 165 6.00 11.25 22.85
C HIS A 165 6.82 10.13 22.19
N ASP A 166 8.15 10.23 22.19
CA ASP A 166 9.03 9.14 21.72
C ASP A 166 8.75 7.82 22.46
N GLN A 167 8.52 7.88 23.78
CA GLN A 167 8.11 6.69 24.54
C GLN A 167 6.72 6.20 24.14
N PHE A 168 5.77 7.10 23.86
CA PHE A 168 4.44 6.74 23.37
C PHE A 168 4.52 6.04 22.01
N GLU A 169 5.31 6.55 21.06
CA GLU A 169 5.48 5.92 19.74
C GLU A 169 6.00 4.47 19.86
N LYS A 170 6.97 4.23 20.75
CA LYS A 170 7.56 2.88 20.91
C LYS A 170 6.63 1.85 21.53
N HIS A 171 5.73 2.25 22.40
CA HIS A 171 4.97 1.32 23.23
C HIS A 171 3.47 1.29 22.91
N GLN A 172 2.95 2.32 22.23
CA GLN A 172 1.51 2.49 22.03
C GLN A 172 1.12 2.63 20.55
N LEU A 173 2.00 3.12 19.67
CA LEU A 173 1.73 3.09 18.24
C LEU A 173 2.00 1.70 17.66
N SER A 174 1.30 1.38 16.58
CA SER A 174 1.59 0.16 15.83
C SER A 174 2.99 0.26 15.22
N GLU A 175 3.71 -0.87 15.18
CA GLU A 175 5.05 -0.92 14.56
C GLU A 175 5.01 -0.47 13.09
N LEU A 176 3.87 -0.70 12.42
CA LEU A 176 3.62 -0.25 11.05
C LEU A 176 3.55 1.27 10.93
N THR A 177 2.90 1.96 11.88
CA THR A 177 2.87 3.42 11.95
C THR A 177 4.27 3.99 12.16
N VAL A 178 5.04 3.40 13.08
CA VAL A 178 6.42 3.82 13.36
C VAL A 178 7.30 3.63 12.12
N ALA A 179 7.21 2.48 11.44
CA ALA A 179 7.93 2.21 10.20
C ALA A 179 7.55 3.18 9.07
N ALA A 180 6.26 3.54 8.96
CA ALA A 180 5.79 4.52 7.98
C ALA A 180 6.35 5.93 8.25
N ASN A 181 6.36 6.37 9.51
CA ASN A 181 6.93 7.66 9.90
C ASN A 181 8.45 7.72 9.65
N ALA A 182 9.17 6.63 9.94
CA ALA A 182 10.58 6.51 9.63
C ALA A 182 10.85 6.59 8.12
N LEU A 183 10.08 5.87 7.30
CA LEU A 183 10.20 5.90 5.84
C LEU A 183 9.88 7.29 5.27
N LYS A 184 8.83 7.95 5.79
CA LYS A 184 8.46 9.32 5.39
C LYS A 184 9.58 10.31 5.67
N LEU A 185 10.18 10.24 6.86
CA LEU A 185 11.33 11.06 7.25
C LEU A 185 12.51 10.86 6.30
N GLU A 186 12.81 9.60 6.00
CA GLU A 186 13.94 9.25 5.16
C GLU A 186 13.76 9.75 3.72
N VAL A 187 12.58 9.57 3.15
CA VAL A 187 12.22 10.08 1.82
C VAL A 187 12.34 11.60 1.75
N ALA A 188 11.86 12.34 2.76
CA ALA A 188 11.98 13.79 2.81
C ALA A 188 13.45 14.26 2.90
N LYS A 189 14.27 13.58 3.71
CA LYS A 189 15.73 13.83 3.80
C LYS A 189 16.42 13.59 2.45
N ASN A 190 16.10 12.47 1.79
CA ASN A 190 16.70 12.11 0.51
C ASN A 190 16.28 13.06 -0.61
N ASN A 191 15.01 13.48 -0.62
CA ASN A 191 14.51 14.50 -1.56
C ASN A 191 15.21 15.85 -1.36
N TYR A 192 15.39 16.30 -0.12
CA TYR A 192 16.19 17.50 0.18
C TYR A 192 17.62 17.38 -0.39
N ASN A 193 18.22 16.19 -0.30
CA ASN A 193 19.55 15.89 -0.83
C ASN A 193 19.62 15.56 -2.33
N MET A 194 18.48 15.58 -3.05
CA MET A 194 18.40 15.12 -4.45
C MET A 194 18.92 13.69 -4.65
N SER A 195 18.73 12.83 -3.64
CA SER A 195 19.09 11.42 -3.68
C SER A 195 17.87 10.57 -4.04
N SER A 196 18.06 9.64 -4.97
CA SER A 196 17.09 8.59 -5.29
C SER A 196 17.27 7.32 -4.43
N CYS A 197 18.33 7.26 -3.61
CA CYS A 197 18.59 6.13 -2.74
C CYS A 197 17.70 6.22 -1.51
N THR A 198 16.89 5.19 -1.27
CA THR A 198 16.22 4.94 0.00
C THR A 198 16.92 3.80 0.73
N ASP A 199 16.92 3.85 2.06
CA ASP A 199 17.29 2.76 2.93
C ASP A 199 16.31 1.62 2.69
N LYS A 200 16.82 0.65 1.95
CA LYS A 200 16.11 -0.59 1.65
C LYS A 200 15.64 -1.28 2.93
N GLN A 201 16.30 -1.09 4.07
CA GLN A 201 15.94 -1.76 5.32
C GLN A 201 14.60 -1.27 5.87
N THR A 202 14.39 0.04 5.98
CA THR A 202 13.14 0.60 6.52
C THR A 202 11.94 0.26 5.63
N GLU A 203 12.11 0.38 4.31
CA GLU A 203 11.10 -0.03 3.33
C GLU A 203 10.82 -1.54 3.39
N CYS A 204 11.85 -2.39 3.44
CA CYS A 204 11.69 -3.83 3.61
C CYS A 204 10.97 -4.18 4.92
N ARG A 205 11.30 -3.50 6.03
CA ARG A 205 10.66 -3.73 7.32
C ARG A 205 9.18 -3.40 7.27
N MET A 206 8.81 -2.28 6.66
CA MET A 206 7.41 -1.92 6.48
C MET A 206 6.67 -2.99 5.67
N ILE A 207 7.27 -3.49 4.59
CA ILE A 207 6.68 -4.56 3.78
C ILE A 207 6.53 -5.85 4.58
N GLU A 208 7.54 -6.25 5.36
CA GLU A 208 7.46 -7.41 6.26
C GLU A 208 6.29 -7.31 7.23
N LEU A 209 6.12 -6.15 7.88
CA LEU A 209 5.02 -5.89 8.78
C LEU A 209 3.66 -5.97 8.08
N LEU A 210 3.56 -5.52 6.82
CA LEU A 210 2.37 -5.73 6.01
C LEU A 210 2.09 -7.22 5.73
N LYS A 211 3.12 -8.06 5.56
CA LYS A 211 2.95 -9.52 5.41
C LYS A 211 2.34 -10.14 6.66
N GLU A 212 2.76 -9.67 7.83
CA GLU A 212 2.31 -10.18 9.13
C GLU A 212 0.86 -9.77 9.43
N GLN A 213 0.36 -8.69 8.84
CA GLN A 213 -1.01 -8.18 9.02
C GLN A 213 -2.03 -8.70 8.01
N LYS A 214 -1.81 -9.89 7.43
CA LYS A 214 -2.58 -10.47 6.31
C LYS A 214 -4.13 -10.37 6.41
N ASP A 215 -4.69 -10.28 7.62
CA ASP A 215 -6.13 -10.28 7.89
C ASP A 215 -6.68 -8.99 8.53
N LEU A 216 -5.86 -7.96 8.71
CA LEU A 216 -6.28 -6.69 9.33
C LEU A 216 -6.28 -5.57 8.29
N ILE A 217 -7.37 -5.46 7.54
CA ILE A 217 -7.66 -4.21 6.82
C ILE A 217 -7.93 -3.14 7.89
N PRO A 218 -7.24 -1.99 7.89
CA PRO A 218 -7.46 -0.95 8.89
C PRO A 218 -8.94 -0.55 8.97
N GLU A 219 -9.46 -0.30 10.18
CA GLU A 219 -10.86 0.09 10.39
C GLU A 219 -11.26 1.37 9.62
N GLN A 220 -10.29 2.17 9.17
CA GLN A 220 -10.49 3.36 8.36
C GLN A 220 -9.55 3.35 7.16
N TYR A 221 -10.07 2.95 6.00
CA TYR A 221 -9.38 3.14 4.73
C TYR A 221 -9.55 4.58 4.23
N LEU A 222 -8.54 5.08 3.52
CA LEU A 222 -8.63 6.35 2.79
C LEU A 222 -9.64 6.21 1.65
N HIS A 223 -9.54 5.13 0.90
CA HIS A 223 -10.37 4.88 -0.28
C HIS A 223 -10.59 3.38 -0.43
N GLN A 224 -11.78 3.01 -0.90
CA GLN A 224 -12.11 1.67 -1.32
C GLN A 224 -12.92 1.78 -2.61
N SER A 225 -12.54 1.02 -3.63
CA SER A 225 -13.29 0.95 -4.87
C SER A 225 -14.37 -0.14 -4.81
N GLY A 226 -15.33 -0.11 -5.74
CA GLY A 226 -16.41 -1.10 -5.83
C GLY A 226 -16.45 -1.78 -7.19
N MET A 227 -15.31 -2.21 -7.72
CA MET A 227 -15.19 -2.65 -9.12
C MET A 227 -15.70 -4.08 -9.35
N GLU A 228 -16.97 -4.21 -9.70
CA GLU A 228 -17.60 -5.52 -9.88
C GLU A 228 -17.04 -6.33 -11.07
N ASN A 229 -16.55 -5.67 -12.12
CA ASN A 229 -16.03 -6.34 -13.32
C ASN A 229 -14.76 -5.65 -13.85
N LEU A 230 -13.70 -6.43 -14.05
CA LEU A 230 -12.48 -6.02 -14.75
C LEU A 230 -12.54 -6.52 -16.20
N THR A 231 -12.33 -5.61 -17.15
CA THR A 231 -12.21 -5.98 -18.57
C THR A 231 -10.74 -6.20 -18.89
N LEU A 232 -10.38 -7.43 -19.29
CA LEU A 232 -9.05 -7.74 -19.80
C LEU A 232 -9.11 -8.40 -21.18
N GLY A 233 -8.16 -8.05 -22.04
CA GLY A 233 -7.94 -8.66 -23.35
C GLY A 233 -6.85 -9.74 -23.31
N GLU A 234 -6.83 -10.63 -24.31
CA GLU A 234 -5.85 -11.71 -24.39
C GLU A 234 -4.39 -11.22 -24.36
N ALA A 235 -4.11 -10.08 -24.98
CA ALA A 235 -2.77 -9.51 -25.05
C ALA A 235 -2.20 -9.10 -23.67
N GLU A 236 -3.06 -8.81 -22.69
CA GLU A 236 -2.63 -8.41 -21.35
C GLU A 236 -2.07 -9.58 -20.54
N PHE A 237 -2.39 -10.81 -20.93
CA PHE A 237 -1.86 -12.03 -20.32
C PHE A 237 -0.56 -12.51 -20.98
N SER A 238 0.10 -11.71 -21.82
CA SER A 238 1.31 -12.12 -22.54
C SER A 238 2.44 -12.63 -21.64
N SER A 239 2.50 -12.17 -20.37
CA SER A 239 3.52 -12.57 -19.39
C SER A 239 3.09 -13.71 -18.45
N LEU A 240 1.93 -14.34 -18.65
CA LEU A 240 1.29 -15.22 -17.66
C LEU A 240 2.21 -16.35 -17.13
N LEU A 241 2.96 -17.00 -18.02
CA LEU A 241 3.90 -18.07 -17.66
C LEU A 241 5.10 -17.53 -16.85
N ALA A 242 5.69 -16.41 -17.29
CA ALA A 242 6.81 -15.78 -16.59
C ALA A 242 6.39 -15.21 -15.23
N ASP A 243 5.17 -14.70 -15.13
CA ASP A 243 4.58 -14.24 -13.88
C ASP A 243 4.35 -15.42 -12.92
N ALA A 244 3.76 -16.52 -13.38
CA ALA A 244 3.57 -17.72 -12.56
C ALA A 244 4.91 -18.30 -12.08
N GLU A 245 5.90 -18.42 -12.97
CA GLU A 245 7.25 -18.88 -12.62
C GLU A 245 7.87 -17.99 -11.53
N ARG A 246 7.85 -16.67 -11.76
CA ARG A 246 8.35 -15.68 -10.81
C ARG A 246 7.67 -15.81 -9.45
N GLN A 247 6.34 -15.80 -9.40
CA GLN A 247 5.61 -15.81 -8.12
C GLN A 247 5.71 -17.14 -7.37
N VAL A 248 5.82 -18.27 -8.07
CA VAL A 248 5.95 -19.60 -7.43
C VAL A 248 7.38 -19.85 -6.93
N LEU A 249 8.39 -19.40 -7.68
CA LEU A 249 9.78 -19.69 -7.40
C LEU A 249 10.49 -18.61 -6.56
N GLU A 250 10.05 -17.35 -6.64
CA GLU A 250 10.54 -16.30 -5.75
C GLU A 250 10.03 -16.52 -4.31
N GLY A 251 10.95 -16.62 -3.35
CA GLY A 251 10.59 -16.87 -1.94
C GLY A 251 9.84 -15.73 -1.24
N SER A 252 9.67 -14.57 -1.88
CA SER A 252 8.98 -13.40 -1.33
C SER A 252 7.46 -13.45 -1.43
N SER A 253 6.93 -14.35 -2.26
CA SER A 253 5.51 -14.45 -2.59
C SER A 253 4.81 -15.56 -1.80
N PHE A 254 3.54 -15.35 -1.50
CA PHE A 254 2.72 -16.34 -0.80
C PHE A 254 1.71 -16.93 -1.77
N VAL A 255 2.03 -18.11 -2.31
CA VAL A 255 1.15 -18.85 -3.20
C VAL A 255 0.54 -20.02 -2.42
N LEU A 256 -0.79 -20.04 -2.37
CA LEU A 256 -1.60 -21.03 -1.68
C LEU A 256 -2.40 -21.82 -2.70
N CYS A 257 -2.56 -23.12 -2.44
CA CYS A 257 -3.48 -23.98 -3.17
C CYS A 257 -4.58 -24.40 -2.21
N CYS A 258 -5.81 -24.02 -2.53
CA CYS A 258 -6.99 -24.24 -1.71
C CYS A 258 -6.81 -23.69 -0.29
N GLY A 259 -6.13 -22.57 -0.08
CA GLY A 259 -5.90 -22.00 1.25
C GLY A 259 -4.74 -22.60 2.06
N GLU A 260 -4.03 -23.61 1.52
CA GLU A 260 -2.79 -24.13 2.12
C GLU A 260 -1.57 -23.64 1.33
N LYS A 261 -0.53 -23.18 2.02
CA LYS A 261 0.71 -22.73 1.36
C LYS A 261 1.34 -23.90 0.61
N ILE A 262 1.69 -23.69 -0.67
CA ILE A 262 2.40 -24.74 -1.43
C ILE A 262 3.76 -25.01 -0.78
N ASN A 263 4.05 -26.29 -0.54
CA ASN A 263 5.29 -26.70 0.10
C ASN A 263 6.43 -26.88 -0.93
N SER A 264 7.63 -27.25 -0.45
CA SER A 264 8.79 -27.42 -1.31
C SER A 264 8.58 -28.49 -2.38
N THR A 265 7.89 -29.60 -2.08
CA THR A 265 7.63 -30.65 -3.06
C THR A 265 6.78 -30.16 -4.24
N ILE A 266 5.68 -29.43 -3.96
CA ILE A 266 4.85 -28.85 -5.02
C ILE A 266 5.66 -27.83 -5.83
N ARG A 267 6.42 -26.97 -5.14
CA ARG A 267 7.25 -25.94 -5.78
C ARG A 267 8.33 -26.54 -6.69
N ASP A 268 9.01 -27.59 -6.25
CA ASP A 268 10.10 -28.23 -6.99
C ASP A 268 9.55 -28.92 -8.25
N LEU A 269 8.39 -29.60 -8.14
CA LEU A 269 7.68 -30.16 -9.30
C LEU A 269 7.23 -29.08 -10.29
N LEU A 270 6.71 -27.95 -9.80
CA LEU A 270 6.38 -26.80 -10.66
C LEU A 270 7.64 -26.24 -11.32
N SER A 271 8.76 -26.13 -10.59
CA SER A 271 10.05 -25.66 -11.12
C SER A 271 10.54 -26.53 -12.28
N GLU A 272 10.44 -27.86 -12.18
CA GLU A 272 10.79 -28.78 -13.26
C GLU A 272 9.90 -28.57 -14.49
N LYS A 273 8.59 -28.37 -14.28
CA LYS A 273 7.63 -28.08 -15.36
C LYS A 273 7.90 -26.73 -16.03
N PHE A 274 8.28 -25.70 -15.28
CA PHE A 274 8.72 -24.41 -15.84
C PHE A 274 9.98 -24.60 -16.69
N HIS A 275 10.99 -25.30 -16.18
CA HIS A 275 12.23 -25.59 -16.91
C HIS A 275 11.98 -26.36 -18.22
N ALA A 276 11.10 -27.37 -18.18
CA ALA A 276 10.73 -28.15 -19.36
C ALA A 276 9.98 -27.34 -20.43
N ASN A 277 9.43 -26.18 -20.06
CA ASN A 277 8.60 -25.33 -20.92
C ASN A 277 9.17 -23.89 -21.07
N GLU A 278 10.46 -23.68 -20.77
CA GLU A 278 11.12 -22.37 -20.86
C GLU A 278 11.03 -21.75 -22.26
N SER A 279 10.91 -22.55 -23.32
CA SER A 279 10.74 -22.04 -24.68
C SER A 279 9.47 -21.19 -24.85
N PHE A 280 8.45 -21.39 -24.01
CA PHE A 280 7.20 -20.61 -24.01
C PHE A 280 7.31 -19.29 -23.24
N THR A 281 8.31 -19.11 -22.36
CA THR A 281 8.51 -17.83 -21.65
C THR A 281 9.10 -16.74 -22.56
N ARG A 282 9.67 -17.15 -23.71
CA ARG A 282 10.33 -16.27 -24.69
C ARG A 282 9.50 -15.98 -25.93
N SER A 283 8.37 -16.66 -26.12
CA SER A 283 7.42 -16.36 -27.19
C SER A 283 6.56 -15.16 -26.78
N GLY A 284 6.31 -14.22 -27.71
CA GLY A 284 5.43 -13.07 -27.49
C GLY A 284 3.97 -13.44 -27.21
N SER A 285 3.04 -12.50 -27.37
CA SER A 285 1.60 -12.71 -27.09
C SER A 285 1.06 -14.01 -27.71
N LEU A 286 0.65 -14.95 -26.87
CA LEU A 286 0.05 -16.22 -27.25
C LEU A 286 -1.48 -16.08 -27.29
N SER A 287 -2.17 -16.81 -28.18
CA SER A 287 -3.63 -16.86 -28.16
C SER A 287 -4.14 -17.67 -26.97
N HIS A 288 -5.40 -17.46 -26.58
CA HIS A 288 -6.06 -18.23 -25.51
C HIS A 288 -5.88 -19.75 -25.65
N ASP A 289 -6.07 -20.29 -26.86
CA ASP A 289 -5.93 -21.73 -27.12
C ASP A 289 -4.52 -22.27 -26.82
N VAL A 290 -3.49 -21.43 -26.98
CA VAL A 290 -2.11 -21.82 -26.66
C VAL A 290 -1.86 -21.85 -25.16
N TYR A 291 -2.49 -20.96 -24.37
CA TYR A 291 -2.39 -21.01 -22.91
C TYR A 291 -3.03 -22.26 -22.33
N GLU A 292 -4.19 -22.67 -22.83
CA GLU A 292 -4.83 -23.92 -22.39
C GLU A 292 -3.97 -25.16 -22.72
N GLU A 293 -3.26 -25.17 -23.86
CA GLU A 293 -2.27 -26.22 -24.15
C GLU A 293 -1.04 -26.17 -23.23
N ILE A 294 -0.61 -24.97 -22.82
CA ILE A 294 0.46 -24.81 -21.82
C ILE A 294 -0.02 -25.36 -20.47
N PHE A 295 -1.22 -24.99 -20.00
CA PHE A 295 -1.75 -25.46 -18.71
C PHE A 295 -1.80 -26.98 -18.63
N LYS A 296 -2.18 -27.67 -19.72
CA LYS A 296 -2.16 -29.13 -19.79
C LYS A 296 -0.79 -29.75 -19.48
N LYS A 297 0.30 -29.06 -19.80
CA LYS A 297 1.67 -29.52 -19.50
C LYS A 297 2.06 -29.35 -18.03
N PHE A 298 1.35 -28.47 -17.32
CA PHE A 298 1.58 -28.20 -15.91
C PHE A 298 0.73 -29.07 -14.97
N ILE A 299 -0.26 -29.78 -15.50
CA ILE A 299 -1.08 -30.73 -14.74
C ILE A 299 -0.19 -31.79 -14.09
N PHE A 300 -0.48 -32.08 -12.81
CA PHE A 300 0.22 -33.09 -12.04
C PHE A 300 -0.30 -34.49 -12.42
N LYS A 301 0.63 -35.37 -12.77
CA LYS A 301 0.38 -36.77 -13.12
C LYS A 301 0.25 -37.63 -11.86
N SER A 302 -0.18 -38.88 -12.02
CA SER A 302 -0.47 -39.79 -10.90
C SER A 302 0.72 -40.01 -9.96
N ASP A 303 1.93 -40.10 -10.50
CA ASP A 303 3.18 -40.24 -9.75
C ASP A 303 3.54 -38.95 -9.00
N GLU A 304 3.44 -37.80 -9.65
CA GLU A 304 3.63 -36.49 -9.03
C GLU A 304 2.62 -36.24 -7.89
N CYS A 305 1.34 -36.58 -8.12
CA CYS A 305 0.28 -36.50 -7.12
C CYS A 305 0.53 -37.43 -5.92
N HIS A 306 1.17 -38.59 -6.13
CA HIS A 306 1.55 -39.47 -5.03
C HIS A 306 2.60 -38.79 -4.14
N LEU A 307 3.64 -38.20 -4.73
CA LEU A 307 4.69 -37.47 -4.01
C LEU A 307 4.12 -36.28 -3.23
N VAL A 308 3.23 -35.51 -3.85
CA VAL A 308 2.54 -34.39 -3.18
C VAL A 308 1.72 -34.90 -1.99
N ARG A 309 0.98 -36.01 -2.15
CA ARG A 309 0.15 -36.57 -1.07
C ARG A 309 0.98 -37.00 0.13
N GLU A 310 2.11 -37.68 -0.10
CA GLU A 310 3.05 -38.08 0.96
C GLU A 310 3.66 -36.86 1.66
N SER A 311 4.08 -35.86 0.88
CA SER A 311 4.65 -34.62 1.39
C SER A 311 3.65 -33.84 2.27
N LEU A 312 2.40 -33.68 1.82
CA LEU A 312 1.36 -33.02 2.61
C LEU A 312 0.99 -33.82 3.87
N GLU A 313 1.15 -35.15 3.88
CA GLU A 313 0.99 -35.97 5.08
C GLU A 313 2.03 -35.63 6.15
N GLN A 314 3.28 -35.46 5.72
CA GLN A 314 4.39 -35.09 6.59
C GLN A 314 4.17 -33.70 7.19
N ASP A 315 3.59 -32.78 6.40
CA ASP A 315 3.16 -31.45 6.84
C ASP A 315 1.88 -31.46 7.71
N ARG A 316 1.30 -32.65 7.95
CA ARG A 316 0.10 -32.88 8.78
C ARG A 316 -1.16 -32.21 8.25
N ILE A 317 -1.26 -32.02 6.93
CA ILE A 317 -2.47 -31.52 6.27
C ILE A 317 -3.56 -32.60 6.33
N THR A 318 -4.80 -32.18 6.59
CA THR A 318 -5.93 -33.11 6.76
C THR A 318 -6.20 -33.89 5.47
N PRO A 319 -6.65 -35.16 5.56
CA PRO A 319 -6.93 -35.99 4.38
C PRO A 319 -7.86 -35.31 3.37
N GLU A 320 -8.91 -34.64 3.84
CA GLU A 320 -9.87 -33.93 2.99
C GLU A 320 -9.18 -32.81 2.20
N LYS A 321 -8.33 -32.04 2.88
CA LYS A 321 -7.60 -30.93 2.28
C LYS A 321 -6.53 -31.38 1.30
N ARG A 322 -5.87 -32.51 1.59
CA ARG A 322 -4.92 -33.14 0.66
C ARG A 322 -5.59 -33.51 -0.66
N GLU A 323 -6.75 -34.17 -0.61
CA GLU A 323 -7.45 -34.54 -1.85
C GLU A 323 -7.96 -33.31 -2.61
N GLU A 324 -8.35 -32.23 -1.93
CA GLU A 324 -8.70 -30.95 -2.56
C GLU A 324 -7.51 -30.37 -3.34
N ILE A 325 -6.33 -30.29 -2.72
CA ILE A 325 -5.09 -29.80 -3.34
C ILE A 325 -4.68 -30.69 -4.52
N ILE A 326 -4.71 -32.02 -4.35
CA ILE A 326 -4.39 -32.98 -5.42
C ILE A 326 -5.37 -32.82 -6.59
N SER A 327 -6.67 -32.71 -6.32
CA SER A 327 -7.69 -32.48 -7.35
C SER A 327 -7.45 -31.17 -8.10
N CYS A 328 -7.09 -30.11 -7.38
CA CYS A 328 -6.75 -28.82 -7.97
C CYS A 328 -5.54 -28.92 -8.91
N LEU A 329 -4.39 -29.43 -8.43
CA LEU A 329 -3.14 -29.53 -9.19
C LEU A 329 -3.22 -30.52 -10.37
N SER A 330 -4.11 -31.51 -10.28
CA SER A 330 -4.35 -32.50 -11.33
C SER A 330 -5.42 -32.09 -12.36
N SER A 331 -5.95 -30.87 -12.25
CA SER A 331 -7.01 -30.36 -13.14
C SER A 331 -6.55 -29.21 -14.04
N PRO A 332 -7.01 -29.14 -15.31
CA PRO A 332 -6.75 -27.99 -16.17
C PRO A 332 -7.23 -26.67 -15.55
N THR A 333 -8.40 -26.68 -14.90
CA THR A 333 -8.98 -25.48 -14.29
C THR A 333 -8.15 -24.98 -13.10
N GLY A 334 -7.72 -25.87 -12.21
CA GLY A 334 -6.88 -25.51 -11.07
C GLY A 334 -5.52 -24.96 -11.50
N ILE A 335 -4.89 -25.59 -12.49
CA ILE A 335 -3.65 -25.06 -13.08
C ILE A 335 -3.89 -23.71 -13.76
N GLY A 336 -4.94 -23.57 -14.56
CA GLY A 336 -5.27 -22.27 -15.16
C GLY A 336 -5.45 -21.18 -14.09
N ASN A 337 -6.14 -21.49 -12.99
CA ASN A 337 -6.33 -20.56 -11.88
C ASN A 337 -5.03 -20.21 -11.15
N LEU A 338 -4.06 -21.14 -11.01
CA LEU A 338 -2.71 -20.82 -10.53
C LEU A 338 -2.07 -19.72 -11.40
N PHE A 339 -2.11 -19.91 -12.72
CA PHE A 339 -1.49 -18.98 -13.66
C PHE A 339 -2.14 -17.60 -13.63
N TYR A 340 -3.48 -17.55 -13.68
CA TYR A 340 -4.19 -16.28 -13.54
C TYR A 340 -3.93 -15.65 -12.19
N ALA A 341 -3.99 -16.40 -11.09
CA ALA A 341 -3.74 -15.87 -9.76
C ALA A 341 -2.39 -15.15 -9.67
N CYS A 342 -1.37 -15.61 -10.39
CA CYS A 342 -0.04 -15.01 -10.46
C CYS A 342 0.11 -13.82 -11.42
N SER A 343 -0.90 -13.48 -12.23
CA SER A 343 -0.77 -12.51 -13.31
C SER A 343 -0.64 -11.06 -12.83
N GLN A 344 0.37 -10.35 -13.35
CA GLN A 344 0.50 -8.90 -13.08
C GLN A 344 -0.55 -8.04 -13.81
N ALA A 345 -1.25 -8.61 -14.80
CA ALA A 345 -2.25 -7.89 -15.60
C ALA A 345 -3.38 -7.30 -14.75
N PHE A 346 -3.73 -7.97 -13.65
CA PHE A 346 -4.80 -7.52 -12.76
C PHE A 346 -4.47 -6.24 -12.02
N HIS A 347 -3.21 -6.02 -11.62
CA HIS A 347 -2.80 -4.76 -11.02
C HIS A 347 -3.02 -3.59 -12.01
N VAL A 348 -2.60 -3.77 -13.27
CA VAL A 348 -2.77 -2.78 -14.34
C VAL A 348 -4.26 -2.55 -14.66
N ALA A 349 -5.06 -3.61 -14.75
CA ALA A 349 -6.49 -3.51 -15.02
C ALA A 349 -7.24 -2.77 -13.91
N ASN A 350 -6.89 -3.03 -12.64
CA ASN A 350 -7.44 -2.29 -11.51
C ASN A 350 -7.10 -0.79 -11.59
N ASP A 351 -5.82 -0.45 -11.84
CA ASP A 351 -5.41 0.95 -12.03
C ASP A 351 -6.20 1.61 -13.18
N ASN A 352 -6.41 0.91 -14.30
CA ASN A 352 -7.16 1.44 -15.44
C ASN A 352 -8.65 1.64 -15.15
N ALA A 353 -9.25 0.78 -14.33
CA ALA A 353 -10.67 0.86 -13.97
C ALA A 353 -10.94 1.92 -12.89
N ALA A 354 -9.95 2.29 -12.07
CA ALA A 354 -10.02 3.37 -11.08
C ALA A 354 -9.17 4.58 -11.51
N HIS A 355 -9.75 5.46 -12.35
CA HIS A 355 -9.03 6.59 -12.94
C HIS A 355 -8.41 7.53 -11.91
N ASP A 356 -9.08 7.76 -10.78
CA ASP A 356 -8.59 8.59 -9.68
C ASP A 356 -7.35 7.98 -9.00
N VAL A 357 -7.36 6.66 -8.74
CA VAL A 357 -6.20 5.91 -8.24
C VAL A 357 -5.02 6.01 -9.20
N ARG A 358 -5.25 5.78 -10.51
CA ARG A 358 -4.21 5.93 -11.53
C ARG A 358 -3.67 7.34 -11.61
N SER A 359 -4.54 8.34 -11.53
CA SER A 359 -4.14 9.76 -11.53
C SER A 359 -3.28 10.09 -10.31
N ALA A 360 -3.62 9.58 -9.13
CA ALA A 360 -2.81 9.75 -7.93
C ALA A 360 -1.42 9.11 -8.07
N ALA A 361 -1.33 7.92 -8.67
CA ALA A 361 -0.05 7.27 -8.95
C ALA A 361 0.82 8.06 -9.94
N LEU A 362 0.21 8.62 -11.00
CA LEU A 362 0.90 9.48 -11.96
C LEU A 362 1.40 10.77 -11.30
N ALA A 363 0.65 11.35 -10.36
CA ALA A 363 1.07 12.54 -9.63
C ALA A 363 2.36 12.31 -8.81
N VAL A 364 2.59 11.10 -8.28
CA VAL A 364 3.87 10.73 -7.65
C VAL A 364 4.99 10.70 -8.69
N SER A 365 4.72 10.13 -9.87
CA SER A 365 5.69 10.05 -10.97
C SER A 365 6.10 11.43 -11.48
N ASP A 366 5.16 12.36 -11.58
CA ASP A 366 5.43 13.76 -11.99
C ASP A 366 6.38 14.49 -11.03
N LYS A 367 6.46 14.05 -9.78
CA LYS A 367 7.35 14.62 -8.76
C LYS A 367 8.75 14.04 -8.79
N LEU A 368 9.04 12.99 -9.56
CA LEU A 368 10.36 12.32 -9.54
C LEU A 368 11.53 13.21 -9.96
N ILE A 369 11.29 14.22 -10.81
CA ILE A 369 12.33 15.15 -11.25
C ILE A 369 12.81 16.00 -10.06
N ASP A 370 11.87 16.49 -9.25
CA ASP A 370 12.16 17.36 -8.13
C ASP A 370 12.43 16.57 -6.84
N CYS A 371 11.73 15.44 -6.66
CA CYS A 371 11.74 14.58 -5.47
C CYS A 371 12.13 13.15 -5.89
N PRO A 372 13.42 12.89 -6.19
CA PRO A 372 13.87 11.63 -6.77
C PRO A 372 13.70 10.42 -5.85
N SER A 373 13.59 10.62 -4.52
CA SER A 373 13.38 9.53 -3.56
C SER A 373 11.98 8.92 -3.65
N PHE A 374 11.00 9.61 -4.25
CA PHE A 374 9.68 9.03 -4.55
C PHE A 374 9.73 7.83 -5.50
N VAL A 375 10.86 7.55 -6.16
CA VAL A 375 11.03 6.34 -6.96
C VAL A 375 10.82 5.07 -6.14
N ALA A 376 11.17 5.07 -4.86
CA ALA A 376 10.91 3.95 -3.95
C ALA A 376 9.39 3.76 -3.73
N LEU A 377 8.68 4.88 -3.59
CA LEU A 377 7.23 4.94 -3.36
C LEU A 377 6.40 4.94 -4.66
N ASN A 378 6.96 4.50 -5.78
CA ASN A 378 6.25 4.38 -7.06
C ASN A 378 5.97 2.91 -7.43
N GLY A 379 5.78 2.06 -6.42
CA GLY A 379 5.45 0.64 -6.60
C GLY A 379 6.63 -0.28 -6.93
N ARG A 380 7.87 0.17 -6.65
CA ARG A 380 9.08 -0.64 -6.80
C ARG A 380 9.06 -1.87 -5.90
N HIS A 381 8.51 -1.74 -4.71
CA HIS A 381 8.43 -2.81 -3.75
C HIS A 381 6.97 -3.15 -3.45
N ASN A 382 6.68 -4.45 -3.48
CA ASN A 382 5.35 -4.97 -3.30
C ASN A 382 5.39 -6.30 -2.55
N HIS A 383 4.23 -6.70 -2.04
CA HIS A 383 4.02 -8.01 -1.47
C HIS A 383 2.85 -8.69 -2.15
N PHE A 384 3.07 -9.92 -2.58
CA PHE A 384 2.14 -10.66 -3.42
C PHE A 384 1.57 -11.87 -2.69
N HIS A 385 0.24 -11.98 -2.70
CA HIS A 385 -0.52 -13.09 -2.18
C HIS A 385 -1.43 -13.65 -3.26
N ALA A 386 -1.42 -14.96 -3.44
CA ALA A 386 -2.33 -15.66 -4.33
C ALA A 386 -2.85 -16.91 -3.65
N ASP A 387 -4.14 -17.17 -3.80
CA ASP A 387 -4.75 -18.45 -3.44
C ASP A 387 -5.60 -18.93 -4.62
N PHE A 388 -5.37 -20.15 -5.08
CA PHE A 388 -6.07 -20.74 -6.20
C PHE A 388 -6.66 -22.10 -5.86
N SER A 389 -7.78 -22.42 -6.50
CA SER A 389 -8.47 -23.71 -6.40
C SER A 389 -9.00 -24.11 -7.78
N ALA A 390 -9.64 -25.27 -7.87
CA ALA A 390 -10.34 -25.67 -9.09
C ALA A 390 -11.52 -24.73 -9.43
N ASN A 391 -12.07 -24.00 -8.45
CA ASN A 391 -13.28 -23.17 -8.64
C ASN A 391 -12.97 -21.71 -8.99
N GLY A 392 -11.76 -21.25 -8.68
CA GLY A 392 -11.35 -19.86 -8.89
C GLY A 392 -10.07 -19.53 -8.15
N PHE A 393 -9.76 -18.23 -8.11
CA PHE A 393 -8.63 -17.72 -7.37
C PHE A 393 -8.92 -16.37 -6.73
N THR A 394 -8.06 -16.02 -5.78
CA THR A 394 -7.92 -14.67 -5.25
C THR A 394 -6.46 -14.24 -5.38
N GLN A 395 -6.25 -12.99 -5.78
CA GLN A 395 -4.96 -12.33 -5.81
C GLN A 395 -5.06 -11.10 -4.91
N THR A 396 -4.10 -10.90 -4.03
CA THR A 396 -3.92 -9.65 -3.29
C THR A 396 -2.50 -9.14 -3.47
N LEU A 397 -2.36 -7.95 -4.05
CA LEU A 397 -1.09 -7.26 -4.21
C LEU A 397 -1.06 -6.03 -3.30
N TYR A 398 -0.09 -5.98 -2.40
CA TYR A 398 0.19 -4.85 -1.54
C TYR A 398 1.31 -4.02 -2.16
N VAL A 399 1.08 -2.73 -2.37
CA VAL A 399 2.04 -1.82 -2.98
C VAL A 399 2.19 -0.58 -2.11
N LEU A 400 3.41 -0.35 -1.61
CA LEU A 400 3.72 0.88 -0.88
C LEU A 400 3.84 2.05 -1.87
N ARG A 401 3.10 3.12 -1.61
CA ARG A 401 3.14 4.35 -2.41
C ARG A 401 2.99 5.60 -1.56
N ALA A 402 3.40 6.73 -2.13
CA ALA A 402 3.09 8.04 -1.57
C ALA A 402 1.65 8.44 -1.92
N VAL A 403 0.98 9.12 -1.00
CA VAL A 403 -0.23 9.89 -1.28
C VAL A 403 0.14 11.36 -1.19
N VAL A 404 0.15 12.02 -2.33
CA VAL A 404 0.67 13.39 -2.47
C VAL A 404 -0.46 14.41 -2.41
N ASN A 405 -0.32 15.41 -1.54
CA ASN A 405 -1.10 16.64 -1.59
C ASN A 405 -0.21 17.76 -2.16
N SER A 406 -0.36 18.02 -3.46
CA SER A 406 0.42 19.01 -4.17
C SER A 406 0.11 20.44 -3.72
N GLU A 407 -1.12 20.73 -3.30
CA GLU A 407 -1.53 22.06 -2.85
C GLU A 407 -0.82 22.44 -1.54
N ASN A 408 -0.68 21.49 -0.62
CA ASN A 408 -0.03 21.70 0.68
C ASN A 408 1.46 21.36 0.71
N ASN A 409 2.05 21.02 -0.44
CA ASN A 409 3.44 20.54 -0.57
C ASN A 409 3.81 19.40 0.41
N ASN A 410 2.91 18.44 0.64
CA ASN A 410 3.09 17.37 1.62
C ASN A 410 2.67 16.00 1.07
N PHE A 411 3.05 14.93 1.77
CA PHE A 411 2.69 13.56 1.42
C PHE A 411 2.59 12.68 2.67
N ASP A 412 1.86 11.57 2.56
CA ASP A 412 1.88 10.46 3.52
C ASP A 412 2.26 9.15 2.82
N ILE A 413 2.63 8.13 3.61
CA ILE A 413 2.84 6.77 3.13
C ILE A 413 1.52 6.03 3.16
N ALA A 414 1.19 5.33 2.08
CA ALA A 414 0.01 4.49 2.00
C ALA A 414 0.33 3.11 1.43
N ASN A 415 -0.49 2.15 1.84
CA ASN A 415 -0.54 0.83 1.28
C ASN A 415 -1.72 0.74 0.31
N TYR A 416 -1.42 0.47 -0.95
CA TYR A 416 -2.41 0.21 -2.00
C TYR A 416 -2.60 -1.29 -2.08
N ILE A 417 -3.80 -1.74 -1.76
CA ILE A 417 -4.17 -3.15 -1.67
C ILE A 417 -5.07 -3.45 -2.86
N TYR A 418 -4.53 -4.12 -3.85
CA TYR A 418 -5.28 -4.56 -5.02
C TYR A 418 -5.74 -5.98 -4.76
N THR A 419 -7.04 -6.19 -4.68
CA THR A 419 -7.64 -7.52 -4.57
C THR A 419 -8.34 -7.85 -5.87
N THR A 420 -8.02 -9.00 -6.45
CA THR A 420 -8.72 -9.53 -7.62
C THR A 420 -9.26 -10.91 -7.32
N LYS A 421 -10.48 -11.18 -7.75
CA LYS A 421 -11.06 -12.52 -7.72
C LYS A 421 -11.37 -12.97 -9.13
N GLY A 422 -11.05 -14.21 -9.44
CA GLY A 422 -11.46 -14.85 -10.67
C GLY A 422 -12.30 -16.07 -10.37
N GLU A 423 -13.50 -16.13 -10.95
CA GLU A 423 -14.40 -17.26 -10.83
C GLU A 423 -14.44 -18.04 -12.14
N SER A 424 -14.27 -19.35 -12.06
CA SER A 424 -14.44 -20.23 -13.21
C SER A 424 -15.93 -20.53 -13.38
N ILE A 425 -16.56 -19.97 -14.41
CA ILE A 425 -17.96 -20.30 -14.69
C ILE A 425 -18.00 -21.64 -15.40
N ILE A 426 -18.59 -22.64 -14.75
CA ILE A 426 -19.06 -23.86 -15.43
C ILE A 426 -20.44 -23.52 -15.98
N PRO A 427 -20.65 -23.39 -17.30
CA PRO A 427 -21.98 -23.17 -17.83
C PRO A 427 -22.85 -24.38 -17.52
N ASN A 428 -23.81 -24.21 -16.62
CA ASN A 428 -24.95 -25.12 -16.48
C ASN A 428 -25.82 -24.98 -17.72
N ASN A 429 -25.45 -25.65 -18.81
CA ASN A 429 -26.42 -25.93 -19.86
C ASN A 429 -27.35 -27.04 -19.33
N ALA A 430 -28.38 -26.61 -18.62
CA ALA A 430 -29.61 -27.35 -18.51
C ALA A 430 -30.23 -27.42 -19.92
N GLU A 431 -30.14 -28.60 -20.53
CA GLU A 431 -31.14 -29.29 -21.35
C GLU A 431 -30.44 -30.12 -22.44
N ASP A 432 -30.59 -31.44 -22.27
CA ASP A 432 -30.52 -32.51 -23.26
C ASP A 432 -29.87 -32.19 -24.62
N ASP A 433 -28.64 -32.69 -24.80
CA ASP A 433 -28.42 -33.58 -25.96
C ASP A 433 -27.24 -34.53 -25.75
N ASN A 434 -27.54 -35.81 -25.93
CA ASN A 434 -26.70 -36.95 -25.64
C ASN A 434 -25.63 -37.14 -26.75
N ARG A 435 -24.67 -36.21 -26.86
CA ARG A 435 -23.51 -36.36 -27.76
C ARG A 435 -22.21 -35.93 -27.08
N SER A 436 -21.33 -36.92 -26.88
CA SER A 436 -19.89 -36.77 -26.63
C SER A 436 -19.49 -36.06 -25.34
N ARG A 437 -19.30 -36.84 -24.25
CA ARG A 437 -18.59 -36.42 -23.03
C ARG A 437 -17.07 -36.36 -23.22
N ASP A 438 -16.62 -35.70 -24.29
CA ASP A 438 -15.21 -35.35 -24.50
C ASP A 438 -15.08 -33.82 -24.52
N ASN A 439 -14.63 -33.28 -23.37
CA ASN A 439 -13.79 -32.10 -23.20
C ASN A 439 -13.90 -30.98 -24.26
N ASP A 440 -14.98 -30.20 -24.24
CA ASP A 440 -14.95 -28.87 -24.86
C ASP A 440 -14.53 -27.80 -23.84
N ILE A 441 -13.23 -27.78 -23.54
CA ILE A 441 -12.55 -26.79 -22.66
C ILE A 441 -12.67 -25.35 -23.21
N ARG A 442 -13.07 -25.18 -24.48
CA ARG A 442 -13.18 -23.89 -25.19
C ARG A 442 -14.23 -22.92 -24.61
N ASN A 443 -15.02 -23.32 -23.62
CA ASN A 443 -16.11 -22.51 -23.05
C ASN A 443 -15.92 -22.10 -21.57
N ILE A 444 -14.73 -22.24 -20.98
CA ILE A 444 -14.48 -21.71 -19.63
C ILE A 444 -14.36 -20.18 -19.72
N LYS A 445 -15.50 -19.49 -19.64
CA LYS A 445 -15.52 -18.05 -19.39
C LYS A 445 -15.14 -17.80 -17.94
N ARG A 446 -14.12 -16.97 -17.73
CA ARG A 446 -13.70 -16.52 -16.40
C ARG A 446 -14.19 -15.08 -16.22
N ASN A 447 -14.86 -14.82 -15.11
CA ASN A 447 -15.20 -13.46 -14.71
C ASN A 447 -14.15 -12.97 -13.70
N PHE A 448 -13.70 -11.73 -13.88
CA PHE A 448 -12.74 -11.10 -12.97
C PHE A 448 -13.40 -9.89 -12.32
N SER A 449 -13.32 -9.82 -10.99
CA SER A 449 -13.74 -8.66 -10.21
C SER A 449 -12.53 -8.07 -9.49
N GLY A 450 -12.50 -6.75 -9.34
CA GLY A 450 -11.40 -6.03 -8.73
C GLY A 450 -11.82 -5.20 -7.53
N ASN A 451 -10.90 -4.93 -6.63
CA ASN A 451 -11.06 -3.94 -5.59
C ASN A 451 -9.70 -3.32 -5.29
N ILE A 452 -9.71 -2.02 -4.98
CA ILE A 452 -8.54 -1.29 -4.52
C ILE A 452 -8.90 -0.66 -3.19
N THR A 453 -8.16 -1.01 -2.16
CA THR A 453 -8.23 -0.33 -0.86
C THR A 453 -6.93 0.43 -0.65
N ILE A 454 -7.02 1.72 -0.32
CA ILE A 454 -5.87 2.55 0.01
C ILE A 454 -5.94 2.87 1.50
N ALA A 455 -4.90 2.52 2.24
CA ALA A 455 -4.77 2.83 3.66
C ALA A 455 -3.53 3.70 3.89
N THR A 456 -3.74 4.92 4.39
CA THR A 456 -2.67 5.84 4.79
C THR A 456 -2.29 5.62 6.25
N TYR A 457 -1.00 5.67 6.55
CA TYR A 457 -0.48 5.63 7.93
C TYR A 457 -0.22 7.06 8.39
N LYS A 458 -0.75 7.43 9.56
CA LYS A 458 -0.61 8.75 10.18
C LYS A 458 -0.14 8.64 11.62
#